data_AF-A0AAV5N7J8-F1
#
_entry.id   AF-A0AAV5N7J8-F1
#
_cell.length_a   1.000
_cell.length_b   1.000
_cell.length_c   1.000
_cell.angle_alpha   90.00
_cell.angle_beta   90.00
_cell.angle_gamma   90.00
#
_symmetry.space_group_name_H-M   'P 1'
#
loop_
_entity.id
_entity.type
_entity.pdbx_description
1 polymer ?
#
loop_
_entity_poly.entity_id
_entity_poly.type
_entity_poly.pdbx_seq_one_letter_code
_entity_poly.pdbx_strand_id
1 'polypeptide(L)'
;MSEIKLSDQLGAMAIIDELYQQQTALDELLNPIALRQKLAQRIREYYRAKGIDVQDALIEQGVDEWFSDRLRFHMPKPAWHQRLLARLYLKRKRVLTVFFCLVVTVGGLLSANLIAVKMTKNLIAKQQQIEQSLLKKASDYRNELLTLNGSGLRYAADRGESLKASGIALAEKAADKGKAFARTADLSSYFYPDISKQKQALGDIFRSTQSDVQGIEQNLAQYQALADVDRRLQQIADGSGFETLSRSYAPLRQAFEQAVASVSQGAEKGIESLKTLESAYRLAQEAQSISKQAEESISLLTRLVPSAQERSVAQSVNDDLQRALAQFDLTSAKRSLEHLNYFAELAPLNLTLTIVDRVGEKSGVERTYDDSGGKTWYVIVEALTPSGQPFRLWLTDAETGQTRRVSTFGLQVSQNDYNRVKNDKLDDGRIQKKQVGQKSAGRLNFSYSRSTSGSIIMEW
;
A
#
# COMPACT_ATOMS: atom_id res chain seq x y z
N MET A 1 -86.11 116.45 -13.48
CA MET A 1 -84.90 116.58 -12.65
C MET A 1 -84.85 115.36 -11.75
N SER A 2 -83.78 114.60 -11.88
CA SER A 2 -83.60 113.21 -11.49
C SER A 2 -83.17 113.07 -10.03
N GLU A 3 -83.99 112.41 -9.21
CA GLU A 3 -83.60 111.98 -7.86
C GLU A 3 -82.63 110.78 -7.96
N ILE A 4 -81.38 110.99 -7.54
CA ILE A 4 -80.38 109.94 -7.39
C ILE A 4 -80.68 109.20 -6.07
N LYS A 5 -80.66 107.87 -6.09
CA LYS A 5 -80.98 107.02 -4.94
C LYS A 5 -79.90 107.11 -3.85
N LEU A 6 -80.31 107.20 -2.60
CA LEU A 6 -79.46 107.27 -1.39
C LEU A 6 -78.41 106.15 -1.32
N SER A 7 -78.70 104.97 -1.88
CA SER A 7 -77.78 103.84 -1.95
C SER A 7 -76.51 104.14 -2.76
N ASP A 8 -76.65 104.89 -3.86
CA ASP A 8 -75.53 105.21 -4.74
C ASP A 8 -74.65 106.30 -4.12
N GLN A 9 -75.24 107.21 -3.34
CA GLN A 9 -74.51 108.18 -2.52
C GLN A 9 -73.72 107.51 -1.39
N LEU A 10 -74.33 106.58 -0.65
CA LEU A 10 -73.64 105.86 0.43
C LEU A 10 -72.52 104.97 -0.11
N GLY A 11 -72.72 104.32 -1.27
CA GLY A 11 -71.67 103.56 -1.95
C GLY A 11 -70.51 104.42 -2.42
N ALA A 12 -70.78 105.57 -3.03
CA ALA A 12 -69.75 106.51 -3.44
C ALA A 12 -68.99 107.11 -2.24
N MET A 13 -69.69 107.43 -1.14
CA MET A 13 -69.09 108.00 0.06
C MET A 13 -68.19 106.99 0.79
N ALA A 14 -68.57 105.71 0.86
CA ALA A 14 -67.72 104.66 1.43
C ALA A 14 -66.41 104.49 0.63
N ILE A 15 -66.49 104.55 -0.71
CA ILE A 15 -65.30 104.48 -1.58
C ILE A 15 -64.43 105.73 -1.41
N ILE A 16 -65.02 106.92 -1.29
CA ILE A 16 -64.28 108.16 -1.05
C ILE A 16 -63.58 108.11 0.31
N ASP A 17 -64.25 107.61 1.34
CA ASP A 17 -63.68 107.50 2.69
C ASP A 17 -62.54 106.46 2.73
N GLU A 18 -62.68 105.35 2.00
CA GLU A 18 -61.62 104.37 1.80
C GLU A 18 -60.42 104.95 1.03
N LEU A 19 -60.68 105.70 -0.05
CA LEU A 19 -59.63 106.40 -0.81
C LEU A 19 -58.94 107.48 0.02
N TYR A 20 -59.69 108.20 0.86
CA TYR A 20 -59.16 109.22 1.76
C TYR A 20 -58.29 108.60 2.86
N GLN A 21 -58.71 107.47 3.44
CA GLN A 21 -57.89 106.72 4.38
C GLN A 21 -56.62 106.17 3.71
N GLN A 22 -56.71 105.65 2.49
CA GLN A 22 -55.54 105.20 1.73
C GLN A 22 -54.58 106.36 1.42
N GLN A 23 -55.10 107.52 1.03
CA GLN A 23 -54.31 108.71 0.75
C GLN A 23 -53.64 109.26 2.02
N THR A 24 -54.33 109.23 3.15
CA THR A 24 -53.78 109.63 4.46
C THR A 24 -52.67 108.68 4.91
N ALA A 25 -52.87 107.37 4.77
CA ALA A 25 -51.84 106.38 5.06
C ALA A 25 -50.62 106.50 4.12
N LEU A 26 -50.85 106.87 2.85
CA LEU A 26 -49.81 107.10 1.86
C LEU A 26 -48.99 108.37 2.20
N ASP A 27 -49.66 109.47 2.55
CA ASP A 27 -49.02 110.73 2.96
C ASP A 27 -48.20 110.57 4.26
N GLU A 28 -48.69 109.74 5.19
CA GLU A 28 -47.97 109.40 6.43
C GLU A 28 -46.69 108.58 6.15
N LEU A 29 -46.66 107.82 5.05
CA LEU A 29 -45.49 107.07 4.60
C LEU A 29 -44.56 107.88 3.68
N LEU A 30 -45.07 108.90 2.98
CA LEU A 30 -44.33 109.74 2.02
C LEU A 30 -43.48 110.83 2.70
N ASN A 31 -43.83 111.26 3.92
CA ASN A 31 -43.10 112.29 4.67
C ASN A 31 -42.36 111.73 5.90
N PRO A 32 -41.18 111.09 5.72
CA PRO A 32 -40.47 110.43 6.80
C PRO A 32 -40.03 111.37 7.93
N ILE A 33 -39.80 112.66 7.63
CA ILE A 33 -39.37 113.66 8.62
C ILE A 33 -40.53 114.01 9.57
N ALA A 34 -41.75 114.21 9.04
CA ALA A 34 -42.92 114.54 9.84
C ALA A 34 -43.36 113.37 10.73
N LEU A 35 -43.23 112.14 10.22
CA LEU A 35 -43.54 110.92 10.98
C LEU A 35 -42.57 110.73 12.15
N ARG A 36 -41.26 110.94 11.96
CA ARG A 36 -40.26 110.87 13.05
C ARG A 36 -40.59 111.82 14.19
N GLN A 37 -40.97 113.06 13.86
CA GLN A 37 -41.32 114.07 14.86
C GLN A 37 -42.59 113.69 15.63
N LYS A 38 -43.65 113.23 14.94
CA LYS A 38 -44.88 112.75 15.61
C LYS A 38 -44.61 111.54 16.50
N LEU A 39 -43.77 110.60 16.05
CA LEU A 39 -43.42 109.41 16.84
C LEU A 39 -42.61 109.79 18.08
N ALA A 40 -41.58 110.63 17.93
CA ALA A 40 -40.78 111.13 19.04
C ALA A 40 -41.65 111.89 20.05
N GLN A 41 -42.61 112.67 19.58
CA GLN A 41 -43.54 113.41 20.43
C GLN A 41 -44.50 112.48 21.19
N ARG A 42 -45.12 111.48 20.54
CA ARG A 42 -45.96 110.49 21.25
C ARG A 42 -45.16 109.67 22.25
N ILE A 43 -43.93 109.30 21.94
CA ILE A 43 -43.06 108.55 22.85
C ILE A 43 -42.69 109.42 24.06
N ARG A 44 -42.39 110.70 23.84
CA ARG A 44 -42.16 111.69 24.89
C ARG A 44 -43.38 111.81 25.82
N GLU A 45 -44.57 111.94 25.26
CA GLU A 45 -45.83 112.00 26.01
C GLU A 45 -46.09 110.71 26.80
N TYR A 46 -45.82 109.55 26.20
CA TYR A 46 -46.00 108.24 26.83
C TYR A 46 -45.09 108.05 28.06
N TYR A 47 -43.81 108.38 27.97
CA TYR A 47 -42.88 108.26 29.11
C TYR A 47 -43.18 109.29 30.21
N ARG A 48 -43.56 110.51 29.85
CA ARG A 48 -44.05 111.52 30.82
C ARG A 48 -45.29 111.06 31.56
N ALA A 49 -46.27 110.48 30.87
CA ALA A 49 -47.48 109.94 31.51
C ALA A 49 -47.19 108.76 32.45
N LYS A 50 -46.08 108.05 32.24
CA LYS A 50 -45.61 106.94 33.09
C LYS A 50 -44.68 107.38 34.22
N GLY A 51 -44.41 108.69 34.36
CA GLY A 51 -43.60 109.24 35.44
C GLY A 51 -42.10 108.96 35.32
N ILE A 52 -41.60 108.67 34.11
CA ILE A 52 -40.19 108.41 33.83
C ILE A 52 -39.65 109.59 33.01
N ASP A 53 -38.68 110.32 33.56
CA ASP A 53 -38.07 111.46 32.86
C ASP A 53 -36.91 110.96 32.00
N VAL A 54 -37.12 110.96 30.69
CA VAL A 54 -36.15 110.49 29.69
C VAL A 54 -35.64 111.70 28.92
N GLN A 55 -34.32 111.83 28.76
CA GLN A 55 -33.72 112.94 28.02
C GLN A 55 -34.21 112.93 26.56
N ASP A 56 -34.61 114.10 26.07
CA ASP A 56 -35.15 114.27 24.71
C ASP A 56 -34.20 113.77 23.62
N ALA A 57 -32.88 113.99 23.78
CA ALA A 57 -31.87 113.50 22.86
C ALA A 57 -31.84 111.96 22.76
N LEU A 58 -32.18 111.26 23.84
CA LEU A 58 -32.24 109.79 23.87
C LEU A 58 -33.48 109.26 23.14
N ILE A 59 -34.60 109.99 23.21
CA ILE A 59 -35.83 109.64 22.49
C ILE A 59 -35.62 109.84 20.99
N GLU A 60 -35.02 110.94 20.57
CA GLU A 60 -34.71 111.20 19.16
C GLU A 60 -33.71 110.18 18.60
N GLN A 61 -32.65 109.86 19.34
CA GLN A 61 -31.68 108.83 18.97
C GLN A 61 -32.35 107.46 18.82
N GLY A 62 -33.24 107.08 19.75
CA GLY A 62 -33.95 105.80 19.69
C GLY A 62 -34.94 105.70 18.52
N VAL A 63 -35.62 106.80 18.16
CA VAL A 63 -36.51 106.84 17.00
C VAL A 63 -35.69 106.74 15.70
N ASP A 64 -34.57 107.46 15.59
CA ASP A 64 -33.72 107.40 14.42
C ASP A 64 -33.09 106.00 14.21
N GLU A 65 -32.65 105.35 15.28
CA GLU A 65 -32.09 104.00 15.23
C GLU A 65 -33.14 102.98 14.81
N TRP A 66 -34.37 103.07 15.35
CA TRP A 66 -35.50 102.24 14.94
C TRP A 66 -35.85 102.40 13.45
N PHE A 67 -35.85 103.63 12.93
CA PHE A 67 -36.08 103.88 11.50
C PHE A 67 -34.95 103.34 10.62
N SER A 68 -33.71 103.34 11.11
CA SER A 68 -32.55 102.85 10.36
C SER A 68 -32.53 101.32 10.21
N ASP A 69 -33.06 100.59 11.20
CA ASP A 69 -33.09 99.12 11.20
C ASP A 69 -34.37 98.54 10.56
N ARG A 70 -35.48 99.31 10.51
CA ARG A 70 -36.80 98.87 10.01
C ARG A 70 -36.81 98.32 8.58
N LEU A 71 -35.89 98.76 7.71
CA LEU A 71 -35.84 98.37 6.29
C LEU A 71 -34.67 97.45 5.95
N ARG A 72 -33.93 96.95 6.95
CA ARG A 72 -32.83 96.02 6.71
C ARG A 72 -33.35 94.59 6.59
N PHE A 73 -33.09 93.98 5.43
CA PHE A 73 -33.40 92.56 5.22
C PHE A 73 -32.37 91.68 5.95
N HIS A 74 -32.81 90.98 6.99
CA HIS A 74 -32.00 89.96 7.66
C HIS A 74 -32.26 88.59 7.01
N MET A 75 -31.31 88.10 6.20
CA MET A 75 -31.37 86.73 5.69
C MET A 75 -31.04 85.74 6.83
N PRO A 76 -31.97 84.87 7.28
CA PRO A 76 -31.60 83.80 8.20
C PRO A 76 -30.59 82.89 7.50
N LYS A 77 -29.38 82.76 8.07
CA LYS A 77 -28.31 81.93 7.49
C LYS A 77 -28.83 80.49 7.38
N PRO A 78 -28.97 79.90 6.18
CA PRO A 78 -29.51 78.56 6.06
C PRO A 78 -28.63 77.57 6.80
N ALA A 79 -29.24 76.66 7.55
CA ALA A 79 -28.52 75.66 8.32
C ALA A 79 -27.72 74.73 7.39
N TRP A 80 -26.68 74.08 7.92
CA TRP A 80 -25.77 73.26 7.10
C TRP A 80 -26.50 72.14 6.33
N HIS A 81 -27.53 71.53 6.92
CA HIS A 81 -28.35 70.49 6.30
C HIS A 81 -29.19 71.03 5.14
N GLN A 82 -29.75 72.25 5.25
CA GLN A 82 -30.49 72.89 4.16
C GLN A 82 -29.57 73.20 2.98
N ARG A 83 -28.34 73.66 3.26
CA ARG A 83 -27.32 73.88 2.21
C ARG A 83 -26.90 72.56 1.55
N LEU A 84 -26.78 71.49 2.32
CA LEU A 84 -26.42 70.16 1.82
C LEU A 84 -27.54 69.57 0.94
N LEU A 85 -28.79 69.62 1.39
CA LEU A 85 -29.96 69.19 0.63
C LEU A 85 -30.14 70.01 -0.65
N ALA A 86 -29.97 71.33 -0.60
CA ALA A 86 -30.02 72.20 -1.77
C ALA A 86 -28.90 71.85 -2.77
N ARG A 87 -27.68 71.57 -2.30
CA ARG A 87 -26.56 71.12 -3.15
C ARG A 87 -26.83 69.75 -3.78
N LEU A 88 -27.41 68.81 -3.03
CA LEU A 88 -27.80 67.50 -3.54
C LEU A 88 -28.91 67.62 -4.61
N TYR A 89 -29.89 68.49 -4.38
CA TYR A 89 -30.99 68.73 -5.32
C TYR A 89 -30.54 69.44 -6.61
N LEU A 90 -29.67 70.45 -6.51
CA LEU A 90 -29.10 71.14 -7.68
C LEU A 90 -28.23 70.19 -8.52
N LYS A 91 -27.50 69.27 -7.89
CA LYS A 91 -26.70 68.25 -8.58
C LYS A 91 -27.45 66.91 -8.76
N ARG A 92 -28.78 66.90 -8.69
CA ARG A 92 -29.61 65.68 -8.63
C ARG A 92 -29.27 64.63 -9.69
N LYS A 93 -28.96 65.04 -10.94
CA LYS A 93 -28.61 64.08 -11.99
C LYS A 93 -27.32 63.32 -11.67
N ARG A 94 -26.25 64.00 -11.22
CA ARG A 94 -24.99 63.35 -10.84
C ARG A 94 -25.14 62.52 -9.57
N VAL A 95 -25.88 63.02 -8.57
CA VAL A 95 -26.13 62.31 -7.32
C VAL A 95 -26.93 61.02 -7.58
N LEU A 96 -27.99 61.09 -8.40
CA LEU A 96 -28.80 59.93 -8.78
C LEU A 96 -27.98 58.91 -9.57
N THR A 97 -27.12 59.33 -10.50
CA THR A 97 -26.23 58.41 -11.23
C THR A 97 -25.26 57.71 -10.29
N VAL A 98 -24.60 58.44 -9.38
CA VAL A 98 -23.68 57.84 -8.38
C VAL A 98 -24.44 56.89 -7.45
N PHE A 99 -25.62 57.28 -6.98
CA PHE A 99 -26.48 56.43 -6.16
C PHE A 99 -26.88 55.15 -6.90
N PHE A 100 -27.30 55.24 -8.16
CA PHE A 100 -27.64 54.08 -8.98
C PHE A 100 -26.43 53.17 -9.18
N CYS A 101 -25.26 53.71 -9.53
CA CYS A 101 -24.02 52.93 -9.64
C CYS A 101 -23.67 52.23 -8.32
N LEU A 102 -23.83 52.90 -7.17
CA LEU A 102 -23.60 52.32 -5.86
C LEU A 102 -24.58 51.17 -5.58
N VAL A 103 -25.87 51.36 -5.86
CA VAL A 103 -26.89 50.31 -5.71
C VAL A 103 -26.60 49.12 -6.61
N VAL A 104 -26.23 49.34 -7.88
CA VAL A 104 -25.83 48.26 -8.80
C VAL A 104 -24.57 47.55 -8.31
N THR A 105 -23.58 48.28 -7.79
CA THR A 105 -22.35 47.69 -7.27
C THR A 105 -22.61 46.85 -6.03
N VAL A 106 -23.36 47.39 -5.06
CA VAL A 106 -23.75 46.66 -3.83
C VAL A 106 -24.63 45.46 -4.17
N GLY A 107 -25.61 45.62 -5.07
CA GLY A 107 -26.44 44.51 -5.56
C GLY A 107 -25.63 43.44 -6.28
N GLY A 108 -24.64 43.85 -7.10
CA GLY A 108 -23.67 42.96 -7.75
C GLY A 108 -22.84 42.17 -6.74
N LEU A 109 -22.32 42.82 -5.70
CA LEU A 109 -21.56 42.16 -4.64
C LEU A 109 -22.42 41.19 -3.81
N LEU A 110 -23.65 41.57 -3.47
CA LEU A 110 -24.58 40.72 -2.73
C LEU A 110 -25.00 39.49 -3.55
N SER A 111 -25.34 39.68 -4.83
CA SER A 111 -25.70 38.59 -5.74
C SER A 111 -24.52 37.64 -5.98
N ALA A 112 -23.31 38.16 -6.19
CA ALA A 112 -22.09 37.34 -6.29
C ALA A 112 -21.86 36.53 -5.01
N ASN A 113 -22.05 37.12 -3.83
CA ASN A 113 -21.94 36.43 -2.55
C ASN A 113 -22.96 35.29 -2.42
N LEU A 114 -24.24 35.53 -2.75
CA LEU A 114 -25.31 34.51 -2.71
C LEU A 114 -25.04 33.34 -3.66
N ILE A 115 -24.59 33.62 -4.90
CA ILE A 115 -24.24 32.59 -5.87
C ILE A 115 -23.07 31.76 -5.35
N ALA A 116 -22.01 32.41 -4.87
CA ALA A 116 -20.83 31.75 -4.35
C ALA A 116 -21.15 30.88 -3.13
N VAL A 117 -21.97 31.37 -2.20
CA VAL A 117 -22.49 30.63 -1.03
C VAL A 117 -23.30 29.39 -1.47
N LYS A 118 -24.20 29.52 -2.45
CA LYS A 118 -25.00 28.40 -2.94
C LYS A 118 -24.12 27.32 -3.59
N MET A 119 -23.16 27.73 -4.42
CA MET A 119 -22.22 26.80 -5.06
C MET A 119 -21.35 26.07 -4.03
N THR A 120 -20.79 26.77 -3.04
CA THR A 120 -19.96 26.14 -2.02
C THR A 120 -20.75 25.20 -1.12
N LYS A 121 -21.98 25.55 -0.72
CA LYS A 121 -22.87 24.64 0.02
C LYS A 121 -23.16 23.35 -0.74
N ASN A 122 -23.40 23.43 -2.05
CA ASN A 122 -23.58 22.23 -2.88
C ASN A 122 -22.33 21.35 -2.91
N LEU A 123 -21.13 21.95 -2.94
CA LEU A 123 -19.87 21.20 -2.88
C LEU A 123 -19.68 20.53 -1.51
N ILE A 124 -20.01 21.23 -0.42
CA ILE A 124 -19.98 20.67 0.94
C ILE A 124 -20.94 19.49 1.07
N ALA A 125 -22.17 19.61 0.54
CA ALA A 125 -23.15 18.53 0.55
C ALA A 125 -22.66 17.29 -0.22
N LYS A 126 -22.02 17.48 -1.38
CA LYS A 126 -21.37 16.38 -2.12
C LYS A 126 -20.24 15.74 -1.30
N GLN A 127 -19.40 16.56 -0.67
CA GLN A 127 -18.30 16.07 0.17
C GLN A 127 -18.80 15.28 1.38
N GLN A 128 -19.93 15.68 1.97
CA GLN A 128 -20.58 14.99 3.07
C GLN A 128 -21.05 13.58 2.69
N GLN A 129 -21.59 13.40 1.48
CA GLN A 129 -21.95 12.06 0.98
C GLN A 129 -20.71 11.16 0.82
N ILE A 130 -19.60 11.70 0.34
CA ILE A 130 -18.34 10.95 0.20
C ILE A 130 -17.80 10.58 1.59
N GLU A 131 -17.79 11.51 2.54
CA GLU A 131 -17.37 11.24 3.92
C GLU A 131 -18.22 10.14 4.57
N GLN A 132 -19.55 10.15 4.40
CA GLN A 132 -20.41 9.09 4.91
C GLN A 132 -20.05 7.71 4.33
N SER A 133 -19.74 7.65 3.03
CA SER A 133 -19.29 6.41 2.39
C SER A 133 -17.93 5.93 2.93
N LEU A 134 -17.03 6.87 3.23
CA LEU A 134 -15.72 6.59 3.80
C LEU A 134 -15.83 6.06 5.23
N LEU A 135 -16.66 6.70 6.06
CA LEU A 135 -16.93 6.26 7.44
C LEU A 135 -17.64 4.90 7.47
N LYS A 136 -18.53 4.63 6.52
CA LYS A 136 -19.13 3.30 6.37
C LYS A 136 -18.06 2.24 6.09
N LYS A 137 -17.14 2.49 5.15
CA LYS A 137 -16.00 1.58 4.92
C LYS A 137 -15.16 1.36 6.18
N ALA A 138 -14.88 2.43 6.92
CA ALA A 138 -14.14 2.32 8.18
C ALA A 138 -14.88 1.44 9.21
N SER A 139 -16.20 1.57 9.32
CA SER A 139 -17.01 0.71 10.20
C SER A 139 -17.07 -0.74 9.71
N ASP A 140 -17.14 -0.97 8.40
CA ASP A 140 -17.14 -2.32 7.83
C ASP A 140 -15.81 -3.02 8.13
N TYR A 141 -14.68 -2.36 7.90
CA TYR A 141 -13.36 -2.88 8.25
C TYR A 141 -13.18 -3.10 9.76
N ARG A 142 -13.70 -2.21 10.61
CA ARG A 142 -13.71 -2.41 12.06
C ARG A 142 -14.45 -3.69 12.44
N ASN A 143 -15.64 -3.89 11.87
CA ASN A 143 -16.44 -5.07 12.15
C ASN A 143 -15.73 -6.33 11.67
N GLU A 144 -15.13 -6.30 10.48
CA GLU A 144 -14.29 -7.39 9.98
C GLU A 144 -13.16 -7.71 10.97
N LEU A 145 -12.39 -6.71 11.40
CA LEU A 145 -11.32 -6.87 12.40
C LEU A 145 -11.83 -7.45 13.73
N LEU A 146 -13.02 -7.09 14.18
CA LEU A 146 -13.63 -7.65 15.39
C LEU A 146 -13.99 -9.13 15.22
N THR A 147 -14.46 -9.53 14.04
CA THR A 147 -14.78 -10.93 13.72
C THR A 147 -13.56 -11.82 13.53
N LEU A 148 -12.39 -11.24 13.26
CA LEU A 148 -11.13 -11.98 13.22
C LEU A 148 -10.83 -12.50 14.62
N ASN A 149 -11.07 -13.80 14.79
CA ASN A 149 -10.86 -14.48 16.04
C ASN A 149 -9.35 -14.78 16.14
N GLY A 150 -8.66 -14.14 17.09
CA GLY A 150 -7.22 -14.34 17.30
C GLY A 150 -6.83 -15.80 17.55
N SER A 151 -7.80 -16.65 17.89
CA SER A 151 -7.67 -18.10 18.07
C SER A 151 -7.24 -18.88 16.82
N GLY A 152 -7.26 -18.27 15.63
CA GLY A 152 -6.77 -18.91 14.41
C GLY A 152 -5.25 -18.83 14.20
N LEU A 153 -4.57 -17.91 14.89
CA LEU A 153 -3.12 -17.69 14.79
C LEU A 153 -2.40 -18.43 15.92
N ARG A 154 -1.53 -19.38 15.59
CA ARG A 154 -0.76 -20.16 16.58
C ARG A 154 0.61 -19.57 16.85
N TYR A 155 1.31 -19.11 15.81
CA TYR A 155 2.69 -18.62 15.89
C TYR A 155 2.77 -17.08 15.82
N ALA A 156 1.76 -16.44 15.24
CA ALA A 156 1.67 -14.99 15.07
C ALA A 156 0.59 -14.31 15.93
N ALA A 157 0.11 -14.96 17.00
CA ALA A 157 -0.99 -14.46 17.83
C ALA A 157 -0.78 -13.00 18.29
N ASP A 158 0.37 -12.70 18.91
CA ASP A 158 0.67 -11.37 19.44
C ASP A 158 0.72 -10.29 18.35
N ARG A 159 1.33 -10.62 17.21
CA ARG A 159 1.46 -9.69 16.09
C ARG A 159 0.11 -9.45 15.41
N GLY A 160 -0.69 -10.50 15.25
CA GLY A 160 -2.06 -10.41 14.75
C GLY A 160 -2.94 -9.55 15.66
N GLU A 161 -2.85 -9.73 16.97
CA GLU A 161 -3.61 -8.93 17.94
C GLU A 161 -3.18 -7.46 17.91
N SER A 162 -1.88 -7.18 17.78
CA SER A 162 -1.37 -5.81 17.60
C SER A 162 -1.91 -5.13 16.35
N LEU A 163 -1.96 -5.83 15.20
CA LEU A 163 -2.52 -5.30 13.95
C LEU A 163 -4.03 -5.04 14.07
N LYS A 164 -4.76 -5.96 14.70
CA LYS A 164 -6.18 -5.84 14.99
C LYS A 164 -6.47 -4.63 15.87
N ALA A 165 -5.78 -4.51 17.01
CA ALA A 165 -5.93 -3.40 17.94
C ALA A 165 -5.61 -2.05 17.28
N SER A 166 -4.54 -1.99 16.48
CA SER A 166 -4.16 -0.80 15.72
C SER A 166 -5.24 -0.39 14.70
N GLY A 167 -5.77 -1.35 13.93
CA GLY A 167 -6.86 -1.10 12.97
C GLY A 167 -8.16 -0.63 13.64
N ILE A 168 -8.53 -1.25 14.77
CA ILE A 168 -9.71 -0.82 15.56
C ILE A 168 -9.52 0.60 16.09
N ALA A 169 -8.34 0.94 16.62
CA ALA A 169 -8.05 2.28 17.13
C ALA A 169 -8.09 3.34 16.02
N LEU A 170 -7.60 3.02 14.80
CA LEU A 170 -7.74 3.90 13.64
C LEU A 170 -9.20 4.08 13.22
N ALA A 171 -10.02 3.03 13.30
CA ALA A 171 -11.45 3.12 13.02
C ALA A 171 -12.19 4.03 14.04
N GLU A 172 -11.81 3.99 15.32
CA GLU A 172 -12.36 4.89 16.36
C GLU A 172 -11.98 6.34 16.09
N LYS A 173 -10.71 6.60 15.75
CA LYS A 173 -10.24 7.93 15.34
C LYS A 173 -10.99 8.44 14.12
N ALA A 174 -11.20 7.60 13.11
CA ALA A 174 -11.99 7.96 11.93
C ALA A 174 -13.44 8.29 12.29
N ALA A 175 -14.07 7.51 13.18
CA ALA A 175 -15.43 7.78 13.66
C ALA A 175 -15.54 9.12 14.40
N ASP A 176 -14.57 9.44 15.26
CA ASP A 176 -14.53 10.72 15.97
C ASP A 176 -14.28 11.91 15.05
N LYS A 177 -13.40 11.76 14.04
CA LYS A 177 -13.23 12.74 12.96
C LYS A 177 -14.50 12.92 12.16
N GLY A 178 -15.25 11.85 11.88
CA GLY A 178 -16.56 11.90 11.25
C GLY A 178 -17.59 12.73 12.04
N LYS A 179 -17.59 12.62 13.38
CA LYS A 179 -18.42 13.49 14.25
C LYS A 179 -17.97 14.96 14.14
N ALA A 180 -16.66 15.22 14.12
CA ALA A 180 -16.13 16.58 13.94
C ALA A 180 -16.46 17.17 12.55
N PHE A 181 -16.42 16.33 11.51
CA PHE A 181 -16.84 16.68 10.16
C PHE A 181 -18.31 17.11 10.15
N ALA A 182 -19.21 16.30 10.73
CA ALA A 182 -20.64 16.59 10.80
C ALA A 182 -20.93 17.93 11.51
N ARG A 183 -20.30 18.17 12.67
CA ARG A 183 -20.41 19.45 13.40
C ARG A 183 -19.94 20.65 12.56
N THR A 184 -18.87 20.46 11.79
CA THR A 184 -18.32 21.51 10.93
C THR A 184 -19.20 21.75 9.70
N ALA A 185 -19.85 20.71 9.18
CA ALA A 185 -20.76 20.81 8.03
C ALA A 185 -22.08 21.52 8.39
N ASP A 186 -22.58 21.35 9.62
CA ASP A 186 -23.83 21.96 10.10
C ASP A 186 -23.72 23.47 10.40
N LEU A 187 -22.51 24.03 10.44
CA LEU A 187 -22.29 25.47 10.60
C LEU A 187 -22.95 26.25 9.45
N SER A 188 -23.91 27.12 9.77
CA SER A 188 -24.57 27.99 8.80
C SER A 188 -23.94 29.38 8.80
N SER A 189 -23.35 29.79 7.66
CA SER A 189 -23.02 31.20 7.38
C SER A 189 -23.69 31.67 6.08
N TYR A 190 -23.90 32.98 6.00
CA TYR A 190 -24.38 33.68 4.80
C TYR A 190 -23.26 34.46 4.12
N PHE A 191 -22.04 34.42 4.65
CA PHE A 191 -20.90 35.15 4.12
C PHE A 191 -19.89 34.20 3.47
N TYR A 192 -19.61 34.41 2.17
CA TYR A 192 -18.74 33.53 1.39
C TYR A 192 -17.36 33.23 2.04
N PRO A 193 -16.61 34.22 2.57
CA PRO A 193 -15.35 33.95 3.26
C PRO A 193 -15.44 32.93 4.40
N ASP A 194 -16.51 32.91 5.18
CA ASP A 194 -16.68 31.93 6.27
C ASP A 194 -16.93 30.53 5.70
N ILE A 195 -17.77 30.41 4.69
CA ILE A 195 -18.06 29.12 4.04
C ILE A 195 -16.83 28.58 3.33
N SER A 196 -15.97 29.45 2.78
CA SER A 196 -14.71 29.02 2.19
C SER A 196 -13.74 28.43 3.23
N LYS A 197 -13.65 29.04 4.43
CA LYS A 197 -12.87 28.49 5.56
C LYS A 197 -13.45 27.17 6.07
N GLN A 198 -14.78 27.10 6.18
CA GLN A 198 -15.50 25.87 6.54
C GLN A 198 -15.18 24.74 5.55
N LYS A 199 -15.26 25.00 4.25
CA LYS A 199 -14.91 24.03 3.20
C LYS A 199 -13.46 23.56 3.32
N GLN A 200 -12.53 24.46 3.62
CA GLN A 200 -11.13 24.10 3.84
C GLN A 200 -10.97 23.16 5.04
N ALA A 201 -11.56 23.51 6.19
CA ALA A 201 -11.53 22.67 7.40
C ALA A 201 -12.14 21.29 7.16
N LEU A 202 -13.26 21.20 6.43
CA LEU A 202 -13.85 19.92 6.02
C LEU A 202 -12.92 19.12 5.12
N GLY A 203 -12.20 19.77 4.19
CA GLY A 203 -11.18 19.13 3.36
C GLY A 203 -10.00 18.57 4.18
N ASP A 204 -9.58 19.28 5.22
CA ASP A 204 -8.50 18.82 6.12
C ASP A 204 -8.94 17.62 6.95
N ILE A 205 -10.15 17.67 7.53
CA ILE A 205 -10.73 16.53 8.25
C ILE A 205 -10.86 15.33 7.31
N PHE A 206 -11.45 15.52 6.12
CA PHE A 206 -11.63 14.46 5.13
C PHE A 206 -10.31 13.76 4.77
N ARG A 207 -9.25 14.52 4.45
CA ARG A 207 -7.94 13.96 4.13
C ARG A 207 -7.35 13.18 5.30
N SER A 208 -7.54 13.69 6.52
CA SER A 208 -7.10 13.01 7.74
C SER A 208 -7.89 11.73 8.01
N THR A 209 -9.21 11.73 7.81
CA THR A 209 -10.06 10.53 7.88
C THR A 209 -9.62 9.50 6.84
N GLN A 210 -9.38 9.95 5.60
CA GLN A 210 -8.93 9.07 4.51
C GLN A 210 -7.60 8.38 4.83
N SER A 211 -6.64 9.11 5.41
CA SER A 211 -5.38 8.53 5.87
C SER A 211 -5.58 7.47 6.94
N ASP A 212 -6.50 7.68 7.89
CA ASP A 212 -6.79 6.67 8.92
C ASP A 212 -7.41 5.43 8.28
N VAL A 213 -8.38 5.59 7.36
CA VAL A 213 -9.03 4.46 6.66
C VAL A 213 -8.03 3.65 5.84
N GLN A 214 -7.09 4.31 5.17
CA GLN A 214 -5.99 3.62 4.47
C GLN A 214 -5.11 2.81 5.45
N GLY A 215 -4.85 3.34 6.65
CA GLY A 215 -4.13 2.61 7.69
C GLY A 215 -4.90 1.37 8.19
N ILE A 216 -6.23 1.45 8.30
CA ILE A 216 -7.07 0.29 8.64
C ILE A 216 -6.95 -0.79 7.57
N GLU A 217 -7.08 -0.40 6.30
CA GLU A 217 -6.97 -1.30 5.14
C GLU A 217 -5.60 -1.99 5.10
N GLN A 218 -4.52 -1.25 5.34
CA GLN A 218 -3.16 -1.80 5.44
C GLN A 218 -3.02 -2.80 6.59
N ASN A 219 -3.54 -2.49 7.77
CA ASN A 219 -3.50 -3.41 8.91
C ASN A 219 -4.29 -4.70 8.64
N LEU A 220 -5.45 -4.58 7.99
CA LEU A 220 -6.27 -5.73 7.61
C LEU A 220 -5.54 -6.60 6.58
N ALA A 221 -4.95 -6.01 5.55
CA ALA A 221 -4.16 -6.73 4.54
C ALA A 221 -2.94 -7.43 5.17
N GLN A 222 -2.22 -6.75 6.07
CA GLN A 222 -1.10 -7.35 6.80
C GLN A 222 -1.55 -8.50 7.70
N TYR A 223 -2.70 -8.38 8.37
CA TYR A 223 -3.26 -9.44 9.19
C TYR A 223 -3.62 -10.66 8.34
N GLN A 224 -4.29 -10.46 7.20
CA GLN A 224 -4.68 -11.55 6.30
C GLN A 224 -3.44 -12.28 5.74
N ALA A 225 -2.42 -11.54 5.32
CA ALA A 225 -1.15 -12.13 4.88
C ALA A 225 -0.46 -12.92 6.01
N LEU A 226 -0.45 -12.36 7.22
CA LEU A 226 0.10 -13.02 8.40
C LEU A 226 -0.64 -14.33 8.73
N ALA A 227 -1.96 -14.30 8.66
CA ALA A 227 -2.81 -15.47 8.89
C ALA A 227 -2.61 -16.58 7.85
N ASP A 228 -2.35 -16.22 6.59
CA ASP A 228 -2.02 -17.21 5.56
C ASP A 228 -0.70 -17.94 5.85
N VAL A 229 0.35 -17.18 6.20
CA VAL A 229 1.65 -17.75 6.54
C VAL A 229 1.55 -18.62 7.78
N ASP A 230 0.86 -18.14 8.83
CA ASP A 230 0.65 -18.89 10.06
C ASP A 230 -0.10 -20.20 9.81
N ARG A 231 -1.16 -20.17 8.98
CA ARG A 231 -1.91 -21.38 8.59
C ARG A 231 -1.03 -22.39 7.87
N ARG A 232 -0.17 -21.95 6.95
CA ARG A 232 0.77 -22.85 6.25
C ARG A 232 1.82 -23.43 7.19
N LEU A 233 2.31 -22.64 8.15
CA LEU A 233 3.17 -23.16 9.23
C LEU A 233 2.47 -24.22 10.07
N GLN A 234 1.20 -24.00 10.43
CA GLN A 234 0.40 -24.98 11.15
C GLN A 234 0.24 -26.27 10.33
N GLN A 235 -0.08 -26.17 9.05
CA GLN A 235 -0.20 -27.35 8.17
C GLN A 235 1.08 -28.19 8.09
N ILE A 236 2.25 -27.56 8.07
CA ILE A 236 3.54 -28.27 8.08
C ILE A 236 3.79 -28.90 9.44
N ALA A 237 3.61 -28.14 10.52
CA ALA A 237 3.86 -28.60 11.88
C ALA A 237 2.91 -29.72 12.34
N ASP A 238 1.65 -29.66 11.90
CA ASP A 238 0.61 -30.65 12.21
C ASP A 238 0.62 -31.82 11.22
N GLY A 239 1.46 -31.75 10.18
CA GLY A 239 1.65 -32.82 9.22
C GLY A 239 2.17 -34.09 9.90
N SER A 240 1.60 -35.24 9.54
CA SER A 240 2.03 -36.53 10.06
C SER A 240 3.52 -36.77 9.78
N GLY A 241 4.31 -36.99 10.83
CA GLY A 241 5.74 -37.26 10.71
C GLY A 241 6.64 -36.02 10.78
N PHE A 242 6.10 -34.80 10.78
CA PHE A 242 6.91 -33.58 10.92
C PHE A 242 7.77 -33.61 12.19
N GLU A 243 7.19 -34.00 13.33
CA GLU A 243 7.92 -34.07 14.60
C GLU A 243 9.11 -35.04 14.53
N THR A 244 8.93 -36.22 13.93
CA THR A 244 9.99 -37.21 13.75
C THR A 244 11.07 -36.70 12.80
N LEU A 245 10.67 -36.10 11.67
CA LEU A 245 11.58 -35.53 10.68
C LEU A 245 12.39 -34.37 11.27
N SER A 246 11.75 -33.48 12.02
CA SER A 246 12.38 -32.32 12.66
C SER A 246 13.41 -32.75 13.71
N ARG A 247 13.14 -33.83 14.46
CA ARG A 247 14.13 -34.41 15.38
C ARG A 247 15.32 -35.05 14.68
N SER A 248 15.10 -35.63 13.51
CA SER A 248 16.12 -36.38 12.75
C SER A 248 17.01 -35.46 11.90
N TYR A 249 16.46 -34.37 11.37
CA TYR A 249 17.14 -33.49 10.43
C TYR A 249 17.23 -32.06 10.96
N ALA A 250 18.42 -31.69 11.44
CA ALA A 250 18.68 -30.36 12.02
C ALA A 250 18.34 -29.18 11.10
N PRO A 251 18.60 -29.22 9.76
CA PRO A 251 18.22 -28.13 8.87
C PRO A 251 16.71 -27.85 8.83
N LEU A 252 15.87 -28.90 8.91
CA LEU A 252 14.42 -28.73 8.97
C LEU A 252 13.99 -28.05 10.27
N ARG A 253 14.54 -28.48 11.40
CA ARG A 253 14.25 -27.87 12.71
C ARG A 253 14.65 -26.40 12.74
N GLN A 254 15.85 -26.06 12.27
CA GLN A 254 16.33 -24.68 12.20
C GLN A 254 15.46 -23.81 11.30
N ALA A 255 15.09 -24.31 10.11
CA ALA A 255 14.22 -23.59 9.20
C ALA A 255 12.83 -23.34 9.83
N PHE A 256 12.31 -24.30 10.60
CA PHE A 256 11.04 -24.15 11.30
C PHE A 256 11.12 -23.11 12.43
N GLU A 257 12.14 -23.19 13.29
CA GLU A 257 12.37 -22.20 14.35
C GLU A 257 12.52 -20.79 13.79
N GLN A 258 13.27 -20.64 12.69
CA GLN A 258 13.43 -19.37 11.99
C GLN A 258 12.11 -18.86 11.41
N ALA A 259 11.29 -19.74 10.82
CA ALA A 259 10.00 -19.34 10.26
C ALA A 259 9.02 -18.89 11.34
N VAL A 260 8.95 -19.60 12.48
CA VAL A 260 8.17 -19.18 13.65
C VAL A 260 8.65 -17.82 14.16
N ALA A 261 9.96 -17.62 14.31
CA ALA A 261 10.53 -16.35 14.78
C ALA A 261 10.35 -15.19 13.79
N SER A 262 10.28 -15.47 12.48
CA SER A 262 10.12 -14.44 11.44
C SER A 262 8.66 -14.02 11.28
N VAL A 263 7.73 -14.97 11.43
CA VAL A 263 6.29 -14.71 11.38
C VAL A 263 5.83 -13.77 12.49
N SER A 264 6.39 -13.89 13.69
CA SER A 264 6.10 -12.94 14.79
C SER A 264 6.56 -11.50 14.48
N GLN A 265 7.54 -11.32 13.59
CA GLN A 265 8.04 -9.99 13.18
C GLN A 265 7.21 -9.37 12.05
N GLY A 266 6.47 -10.16 11.27
CA GLY A 266 5.59 -9.67 10.21
C GLY A 266 5.45 -10.64 9.03
N ALA A 267 4.41 -10.41 8.22
CA ALA A 267 4.05 -11.31 7.12
C ALA A 267 5.15 -11.44 6.05
N GLU A 268 5.81 -10.35 5.67
CA GLU A 268 6.83 -10.35 4.61
C GLU A 268 8.02 -11.26 4.93
N LYS A 269 8.62 -11.08 6.11
CA LYS A 269 9.70 -11.96 6.62
C LYS A 269 9.21 -13.39 6.83
N GLY A 270 7.96 -13.54 7.27
CA GLY A 270 7.29 -14.83 7.37
C GLY A 270 7.21 -15.58 6.05
N ILE A 271 6.89 -14.90 4.94
CA ILE A 271 6.78 -15.52 3.61
C ILE A 271 8.12 -16.08 3.13
N GLU A 272 9.21 -15.31 3.29
CA GLU A 272 10.54 -15.75 2.86
C GLU A 272 11.02 -16.97 3.66
N SER A 273 10.93 -16.88 4.99
CA SER A 273 11.32 -17.98 5.88
C SER A 273 10.44 -19.22 5.71
N LEU A 274 9.16 -19.06 5.38
CA LEU A 274 8.26 -20.17 5.05
C LEU A 274 8.71 -20.91 3.78
N LYS A 275 9.18 -20.22 2.74
CA LYS A 275 9.71 -20.88 1.53
C LYS A 275 10.93 -21.75 1.86
N THR A 276 11.83 -21.23 2.71
CA THR A 276 12.98 -21.98 3.20
C THR A 276 12.54 -23.22 3.97
N LEU A 277 11.58 -23.08 4.88
CA LEU A 277 10.99 -24.22 5.60
C LEU A 277 10.37 -25.26 4.67
N GLU A 278 9.56 -24.84 3.69
CA GLU A 278 8.94 -25.75 2.73
C GLU A 278 9.97 -26.54 1.92
N SER A 279 11.04 -25.87 1.48
CA SER A 279 12.16 -26.53 0.81
C SER A 279 12.86 -27.55 1.72
N ALA A 280 13.14 -27.18 2.97
CA ALA A 280 13.78 -28.06 3.95
C ALA A 280 12.89 -29.27 4.29
N TYR A 281 11.57 -29.05 4.38
CA TYR A 281 10.59 -30.11 4.63
C TYR A 281 10.53 -31.10 3.47
N ARG A 282 10.50 -30.61 2.22
CA ARG A 282 10.55 -31.47 1.03
C ARG A 282 11.82 -32.32 0.99
N LEU A 283 12.98 -31.72 1.28
CA LEU A 283 14.27 -32.43 1.32
C LEU A 283 14.31 -33.47 2.44
N ALA A 284 13.70 -33.19 3.61
CA ALA A 284 13.59 -34.15 4.70
C ALA A 284 12.66 -35.33 4.36
N GLN A 285 11.55 -35.09 3.65
CA GLN A 285 10.69 -36.15 3.13
C GLN A 285 11.43 -37.03 2.11
N GLU A 286 12.23 -36.43 1.24
CA GLU A 286 13.10 -37.14 0.31
C GLU A 286 14.13 -38.00 1.05
N ALA A 287 14.80 -37.44 2.06
CA ALA A 287 15.72 -38.17 2.93
C ALA A 287 15.08 -39.41 3.58
N GLN A 288 13.86 -39.26 4.11
CA GLN A 288 13.10 -40.35 4.70
C GLN A 288 12.76 -41.43 3.67
N SER A 289 12.35 -41.01 2.46
CA SER A 289 12.06 -41.94 1.35
C SER A 289 13.29 -42.74 0.92
N ILE A 290 14.46 -42.10 0.91
CA ILE A 290 15.75 -42.75 0.60
C ILE A 290 16.07 -43.77 1.69
N SER A 291 15.91 -43.41 2.97
CA SER A 291 16.14 -44.34 4.08
C SER A 291 15.25 -45.58 3.96
N LYS A 292 13.95 -45.38 3.70
CA LYS A 292 12.99 -46.49 3.56
C LYS A 292 13.34 -47.40 2.38
N GLN A 293 13.71 -46.85 1.22
CA GLN A 293 14.14 -47.65 0.07
C GLN A 293 15.44 -48.41 0.36
N ALA A 294 16.38 -47.80 1.09
CA ALA A 294 17.60 -48.47 1.50
C ALA A 294 17.33 -49.67 2.44
N GLU A 295 16.44 -49.50 3.42
CA GLU A 295 15.99 -50.57 4.31
C GLU A 295 15.32 -51.71 3.52
N GLU A 296 14.48 -51.39 2.55
CA GLU A 296 13.84 -52.37 1.65
C GLU A 296 14.91 -53.14 0.84
N SER A 297 15.86 -52.44 0.23
CA SER A 297 16.96 -53.06 -0.53
C SER A 297 17.86 -53.94 0.34
N ILE A 298 18.19 -53.51 1.56
CA ILE A 298 18.97 -54.32 2.52
C ILE A 298 18.18 -55.55 2.98
N SER A 299 16.87 -55.42 3.22
CA SER A 299 16.02 -56.56 3.59
C SER A 299 15.94 -57.60 2.46
N LEU A 300 15.93 -57.14 1.20
CA LEU A 300 15.95 -58.00 0.02
C LEU A 300 17.31 -58.68 -0.14
N LEU A 301 18.41 -57.93 -0.02
CA LEU A 301 19.77 -58.48 -0.09
C LEU A 301 20.05 -59.50 1.02
N THR A 302 19.51 -59.27 2.22
CA THR A 302 19.59 -60.22 3.33
C THR A 302 18.95 -61.57 2.99
N ARG A 303 17.86 -61.56 2.22
CA ARG A 303 17.18 -62.79 1.74
C ARG A 303 17.88 -63.42 0.55
N LEU A 304 18.38 -62.61 -0.38
CA LEU A 304 18.97 -63.09 -1.63
C LEU A 304 20.41 -63.57 -1.49
N VAL A 305 21.22 -63.00 -0.61
CA VAL A 305 22.67 -63.26 -0.51
C VAL A 305 22.99 -63.99 0.81
N PRO A 306 23.15 -65.33 0.81
CA PRO A 306 23.35 -66.07 2.05
C PRO A 306 24.70 -65.77 2.75
N SER A 307 25.75 -65.53 1.95
CA SER A 307 27.11 -65.28 2.45
C SER A 307 27.17 -63.99 3.27
N ALA A 308 27.51 -64.10 4.56
CA ALA A 308 27.68 -62.95 5.43
C ALA A 308 28.82 -62.02 4.96
N GLN A 309 29.90 -62.60 4.41
CA GLN A 309 31.03 -61.83 3.89
C GLN A 309 30.67 -61.04 2.62
N GLU A 310 29.77 -61.55 1.77
CA GLU A 310 29.32 -60.76 0.61
C GLU A 310 28.28 -59.73 1.02
N ARG A 311 27.43 -60.03 2.01
CA ARG A 311 26.48 -59.07 2.58
C ARG A 311 27.15 -57.87 3.26
N SER A 312 28.34 -58.03 3.84
CA SER A 312 29.04 -56.91 4.49
C SER A 312 29.38 -55.78 3.52
N VAL A 313 29.53 -56.07 2.21
CA VAL A 313 29.73 -55.05 1.17
C VAL A 313 28.50 -54.16 1.04
N ALA A 314 27.32 -54.76 0.95
CA ALA A 314 26.07 -54.00 0.93
C ALA A 314 25.81 -53.26 2.25
N GLN A 315 26.17 -53.87 3.39
CA GLN A 315 26.06 -53.19 4.68
C GLN A 315 26.95 -51.96 4.76
N SER A 316 28.20 -52.02 4.27
CA SER A 316 29.09 -50.85 4.21
C SER A 316 28.48 -49.69 3.42
N VAL A 317 27.84 -49.99 2.27
CA VAL A 317 27.17 -48.96 1.46
C VAL A 317 25.96 -48.38 2.19
N ASN A 318 25.21 -49.20 2.93
CA ASN A 318 24.14 -48.70 3.78
C ASN A 318 24.68 -47.82 4.92
N ASP A 319 25.81 -48.17 5.53
CA ASP A 319 26.42 -47.36 6.57
C ASP A 319 26.93 -46.00 6.02
N ASP A 320 27.45 -45.98 4.79
CA ASP A 320 27.75 -44.74 4.05
C ASP A 320 26.49 -43.91 3.80
N LEU A 321 25.40 -44.55 3.37
CA LEU A 321 24.10 -43.91 3.14
C LEU A 321 23.55 -43.28 4.42
N GLN A 322 23.55 -44.02 5.53
CA GLN A 322 23.05 -43.53 6.81
C GLN A 322 23.88 -42.36 7.34
N ARG A 323 25.21 -42.40 7.16
CA ARG A 323 26.08 -41.25 7.46
C ARG A 323 25.77 -40.04 6.59
N ALA A 324 25.57 -40.23 5.29
CA ALA A 324 25.19 -39.14 4.38
C ALA A 324 23.84 -38.53 4.76
N LEU A 325 22.83 -39.34 5.10
CA LEU A 325 21.54 -38.87 5.59
C LEU A 325 21.65 -38.11 6.91
N ALA A 326 22.47 -38.58 7.85
CA ALA A 326 22.74 -37.88 9.12
C ALA A 326 23.38 -36.50 8.91
N GLN A 327 24.18 -36.35 7.85
CA GLN A 327 24.79 -35.09 7.44
C GLN A 327 23.91 -34.26 6.49
N PHE A 328 22.70 -34.75 6.17
CA PHE A 328 21.79 -34.15 5.18
C PHE A 328 22.39 -34.01 3.77
N ASP A 329 23.38 -34.85 3.43
CA ASP A 329 23.94 -34.94 2.07
C ASP A 329 23.12 -35.92 1.22
N LEU A 330 22.05 -35.40 0.63
CA LEU A 330 21.17 -36.19 -0.25
C LEU A 330 21.87 -36.65 -1.53
N THR A 331 22.94 -35.98 -1.97
CA THR A 331 23.66 -36.36 -3.19
C THR A 331 24.42 -37.66 -2.94
N SER A 332 25.17 -37.72 -1.86
CA SER A 332 25.88 -38.94 -1.46
C SER A 332 24.90 -40.05 -1.07
N ALA A 333 23.81 -39.73 -0.35
CA ALA A 333 22.80 -40.72 0.01
C ALA A 333 22.13 -41.36 -1.22
N LYS A 334 21.77 -40.57 -2.24
CA LYS A 334 21.22 -41.08 -3.51
C LYS A 334 22.19 -41.98 -4.24
N ARG A 335 23.48 -41.62 -4.29
CA ARG A 335 24.52 -42.45 -4.91
C ARG A 335 24.68 -43.79 -4.20
N SER A 336 24.67 -43.79 -2.87
CA SER A 336 24.70 -45.04 -2.09
C SER A 336 23.45 -45.88 -2.30
N LEU A 337 22.26 -45.25 -2.40
CA LEU A 337 21.01 -45.96 -2.69
C LEU A 337 21.05 -46.60 -4.09
N GLU A 338 21.56 -45.90 -5.10
CA GLU A 338 21.77 -46.45 -6.44
C GLU A 338 22.66 -47.70 -6.40
N HIS A 339 23.74 -47.65 -5.59
CA HIS A 339 24.64 -48.78 -5.45
C HIS A 339 24.00 -49.97 -4.71
N LEU A 340 23.16 -49.72 -3.69
CA LEU A 340 22.36 -50.77 -3.04
C LEU A 340 21.36 -51.41 -4.01
N ASN A 341 20.67 -50.59 -4.80
CA ASN A 341 19.72 -51.06 -5.81
C ASN A 341 20.43 -51.90 -6.88
N TYR A 342 21.63 -51.50 -7.28
CA TYR A 342 22.46 -52.32 -8.17
C TYR A 342 22.79 -53.69 -7.56
N PHE A 343 23.15 -53.77 -6.28
CA PHE A 343 23.36 -55.08 -5.65
C PHE A 343 22.08 -55.91 -5.61
N ALA A 344 20.94 -55.29 -5.36
CA ALA A 344 19.64 -55.95 -5.38
C ALA A 344 19.28 -56.49 -6.78
N GLU A 345 19.62 -55.76 -7.85
CA GLU A 345 19.51 -56.22 -9.24
C GLU A 345 20.50 -57.34 -9.56
N LEU A 346 21.73 -57.24 -9.07
CA LEU A 346 22.81 -58.18 -9.35
C LEU A 346 22.60 -59.52 -8.65
N ALA A 347 22.18 -59.51 -7.38
CA ALA A 347 22.09 -60.69 -6.52
C ALA A 347 21.32 -61.88 -7.14
N PRO A 348 20.10 -61.74 -7.70
CA PRO A 348 19.33 -62.86 -8.21
C PRO A 348 19.83 -63.39 -9.57
N LEU A 349 20.70 -62.67 -10.27
CA LEU A 349 21.10 -63.04 -11.62
C LEU A 349 22.14 -64.16 -11.64
N ASN A 350 22.02 -65.07 -12.60
CA ASN A 350 23.12 -65.94 -13.03
C ASN A 350 23.86 -65.23 -14.16
N LEU A 351 25.13 -64.87 -13.96
CA LEU A 351 25.94 -64.22 -14.98
C LEU A 351 27.11 -65.10 -15.38
N THR A 352 27.39 -65.17 -16.68
CA THR A 352 28.59 -65.79 -17.21
C THR A 352 29.52 -64.71 -17.75
N LEU A 353 30.75 -64.69 -17.27
CA LEU A 353 31.78 -63.79 -17.79
C LEU A 353 32.48 -64.48 -18.96
N THR A 354 32.38 -63.89 -20.15
CA THR A 354 32.89 -64.46 -21.40
C THR A 354 33.84 -63.51 -22.10
N ILE A 355 34.88 -64.06 -22.73
CA ILE A 355 35.78 -63.32 -23.62
C ILE A 355 35.00 -62.88 -24.86
N VAL A 356 35.09 -61.60 -25.16
CA VAL A 356 34.50 -61.00 -26.36
C VAL A 356 35.19 -61.60 -27.59
N ASP A 357 34.40 -62.20 -28.47
CA ASP A 357 34.89 -62.87 -29.69
C ASP A 357 33.96 -62.55 -30.87
N ARG A 358 34.08 -61.31 -31.36
CA ARG A 358 33.35 -60.80 -32.52
C ARG A 358 34.26 -59.95 -33.41
N VAL A 359 33.88 -59.83 -34.68
CA VAL A 359 34.66 -59.12 -35.71
C VAL A 359 34.78 -57.64 -35.33
N GLY A 360 35.99 -57.09 -35.46
CA GLY A 360 36.26 -55.67 -35.17
C GLY A 360 36.59 -55.36 -33.71
N GLU A 361 36.46 -56.32 -32.78
CA GLU A 361 36.78 -56.11 -31.36
C GLU A 361 38.01 -56.90 -30.90
N LYS A 362 38.85 -56.26 -30.08
CA LYS A 362 39.99 -56.91 -29.43
C LYS A 362 39.46 -57.91 -28.39
N SER A 363 40.02 -59.11 -28.35
CA SER A 363 39.73 -60.12 -27.31
C SER A 363 40.74 -60.10 -26.16
N GLY A 364 41.83 -59.35 -26.33
CA GLY A 364 42.83 -59.14 -25.31
C GLY A 364 43.76 -57.99 -25.69
N VAL A 365 44.40 -57.41 -24.68
CA VAL A 365 45.37 -56.33 -24.82
C VAL A 365 46.55 -56.58 -23.88
N GLU A 366 47.74 -56.23 -24.34
CA GLU A 366 48.94 -56.15 -23.52
C GLU A 366 49.16 -54.68 -23.13
N ARG A 367 49.26 -54.41 -21.83
CA ARG A 367 49.60 -53.10 -21.28
C ARG A 367 51.06 -53.12 -20.83
N THR A 368 51.83 -52.15 -21.30
CA THR A 368 53.23 -51.94 -20.90
C THR A 368 53.31 -50.64 -20.13
N TYR A 369 53.98 -50.64 -18.98
CA TYR A 369 54.17 -49.44 -18.16
C TYR A 369 55.56 -48.86 -18.42
N ASP A 370 55.61 -47.64 -18.97
CA ASP A 370 56.84 -47.00 -19.46
C ASP A 370 57.91 -46.87 -18.35
N ASP A 371 57.51 -46.60 -17.12
CA ASP A 371 58.43 -46.36 -16.00
C ASP A 371 59.09 -47.63 -15.45
N SER A 372 58.46 -48.80 -15.61
CA SER A 372 58.95 -50.08 -15.04
C SER A 372 59.33 -51.12 -16.08
N GLY A 373 58.95 -50.93 -17.34
CA GLY A 373 59.01 -51.96 -18.38
C GLY A 373 58.11 -53.18 -18.11
N GLY A 374 57.31 -53.14 -17.03
CA GLY A 374 56.41 -54.21 -16.63
C GLY A 374 55.30 -54.39 -17.65
N LYS A 375 55.00 -55.66 -17.98
CA LYS A 375 53.89 -56.03 -18.86
C LYS A 375 52.78 -56.67 -18.05
N THR A 376 51.55 -56.26 -18.33
CA THR A 376 50.34 -56.86 -17.79
C THR A 376 49.43 -57.24 -18.95
N TRP A 377 48.76 -58.38 -18.81
CA TRP A 377 47.93 -58.96 -19.86
C TRP A 377 46.47 -58.95 -19.44
N TYR A 378 45.61 -58.47 -20.33
CA TYR A 378 44.18 -58.40 -20.12
C TYR A 378 43.46 -59.15 -21.23
N VAL A 379 42.40 -59.86 -20.87
CA VAL A 379 41.41 -60.37 -21.83
C VAL A 379 40.16 -59.51 -21.77
N ILE A 380 39.60 -59.16 -22.92
CA ILE A 380 38.41 -58.32 -22.99
C ILE A 380 37.18 -59.20 -22.79
N VAL A 381 36.40 -58.90 -21.75
CA VAL A 381 35.31 -59.74 -21.29
C VAL A 381 34.02 -58.92 -21.15
N GLU A 382 32.89 -59.62 -21.28
CA GLU A 382 31.56 -59.10 -21.03
C GLU A 382 30.78 -60.08 -20.14
N ALA A 383 29.92 -59.54 -19.27
CA ALA A 383 29.08 -60.35 -18.40
C ALA A 383 27.73 -60.58 -19.09
N LEU A 384 27.39 -61.85 -19.34
CA LEU A 384 26.16 -62.23 -20.05
C LEU A 384 25.15 -62.86 -19.09
N THR A 385 23.89 -62.47 -19.23
CA THR A 385 22.72 -63.12 -18.60
C THR A 385 22.45 -64.50 -19.23
N PRO A 386 21.56 -65.33 -18.64
CA PRO A 386 21.23 -66.65 -19.21
C PRO A 386 20.57 -66.56 -20.60
N SER A 387 19.97 -65.43 -20.94
CA SER A 387 19.43 -65.15 -22.28
C SER A 387 20.49 -64.66 -23.27
N GLY A 388 21.76 -64.56 -22.87
CA GLY A 388 22.87 -64.09 -23.70
C GLY A 388 22.96 -62.57 -23.82
N GLN A 389 22.17 -61.80 -23.07
CA GLN A 389 22.24 -60.33 -23.10
C GLN A 389 23.33 -59.80 -22.17
N PRO A 390 24.12 -58.78 -22.59
CA PRO A 390 25.10 -58.13 -21.72
C PRO A 390 24.46 -57.45 -20.52
N PHE A 391 25.01 -57.71 -19.33
CA PHE A 391 24.67 -57.04 -18.08
C PHE A 391 25.78 -56.06 -17.71
N ARG A 392 25.41 -54.82 -17.37
CA ARG A 392 26.39 -53.78 -17.03
C ARG A 392 26.77 -53.85 -15.56
N LEU A 393 28.07 -53.98 -15.28
CA LEU A 393 28.62 -54.07 -13.94
C LEU A 393 29.21 -52.72 -13.51
N TRP A 394 29.03 -52.37 -12.23
CA TRP A 394 29.83 -51.33 -11.59
C TRP A 394 31.19 -51.92 -11.22
N LEU A 395 32.24 -51.43 -11.87
CA LEU A 395 33.62 -51.87 -11.65
C LEU A 395 34.51 -50.65 -11.42
N THR A 396 35.63 -50.84 -10.74
CA THR A 396 36.64 -49.80 -10.50
C THR A 396 37.86 -50.07 -11.36
N ASP A 397 38.19 -49.11 -12.22
CA ASP A 397 39.35 -49.21 -13.10
C ASP A 397 40.66 -49.14 -12.29
N ALA A 398 41.56 -50.10 -12.53
CA ALA A 398 42.79 -50.23 -11.76
C ALA A 398 43.84 -49.16 -12.09
N GLU A 399 43.77 -48.53 -13.27
CA GLU A 399 44.73 -47.51 -13.71
C GLU A 399 44.29 -46.11 -13.26
N THR A 400 42.99 -45.83 -13.34
CA THR A 400 42.43 -44.50 -13.03
C THR A 400 41.78 -44.39 -11.65
N GLY A 401 41.46 -45.52 -11.01
CA GLY A 401 40.70 -45.57 -9.76
C GLY A 401 39.23 -45.17 -9.89
N GLN A 402 38.74 -44.90 -11.10
CA GLN A 402 37.35 -44.47 -11.32
C GLN A 402 36.40 -45.67 -11.38
N THR A 403 35.28 -45.57 -10.66
CA THR A 403 34.19 -46.54 -10.75
C THR A 403 33.19 -46.12 -11.83
N ARG A 404 32.92 -46.99 -12.81
CA ARG A 404 31.94 -46.75 -13.88
C ARG A 404 31.11 -48.01 -14.14
N ARG A 405 29.92 -47.83 -14.71
CA ARG A 405 29.03 -48.92 -15.15
C ARG A 405 29.37 -49.31 -16.59
N VAL A 406 29.95 -50.50 -16.80
CA VAL A 406 30.45 -50.97 -18.10
C VAL A 406 29.88 -52.34 -18.47
N SER A 407 29.65 -52.58 -19.76
CA SER A 407 29.27 -53.91 -20.29
C SER A 407 30.47 -54.77 -20.67
N THR A 408 31.58 -54.11 -21.01
CA THR A 408 32.80 -54.73 -21.51
C THR A 408 34.00 -54.12 -20.81
N PHE A 409 34.95 -54.94 -20.40
CA PHE A 409 36.15 -54.50 -19.68
C PHE A 409 37.30 -55.49 -19.90
N GLY A 410 38.54 -55.03 -19.73
CA GLY A 410 39.71 -55.90 -19.69
C GLY A 410 39.87 -56.50 -18.30
N LEU A 411 39.86 -57.83 -18.18
CA LEU A 411 40.17 -58.56 -16.94
C LEU A 411 41.64 -58.99 -16.96
N GLN A 412 42.40 -58.64 -15.93
CA GLN A 412 43.81 -59.02 -15.82
C GLN A 412 43.92 -60.54 -15.69
N VAL A 413 44.79 -61.14 -16.49
CA VAL A 413 45.07 -62.59 -16.47
C VAL A 413 46.56 -62.85 -16.45
N SER A 414 46.93 -64.09 -16.13
CA SER A 414 48.31 -64.55 -16.28
C SER A 414 48.78 -64.46 -17.75
N GLN A 415 50.07 -64.26 -17.97
CA GLN A 415 50.66 -64.31 -19.31
C GLN A 415 50.32 -65.61 -20.05
N ASN A 416 50.32 -66.73 -19.32
CA ASN A 416 49.99 -68.03 -19.87
C ASN A 416 48.52 -68.10 -20.33
N ASP A 417 47.58 -67.55 -19.57
CA ASP A 417 46.17 -67.46 -19.98
C ASP A 417 45.98 -66.57 -21.20
N TYR A 418 46.65 -65.43 -21.24
CA TYR A 418 46.61 -64.52 -22.39
C TYR A 418 47.15 -65.18 -23.67
N ASN A 419 48.33 -65.80 -23.59
CA ASN A 419 48.94 -66.49 -24.72
C ASN A 419 48.08 -67.65 -25.21
N ARG A 420 47.42 -68.38 -24.29
CA ARG A 420 46.43 -69.40 -24.67
C ARG A 420 45.31 -68.81 -25.51
N VAL A 421 44.66 -67.74 -25.05
CA VAL A 421 43.56 -67.08 -25.79
C VAL A 421 44.04 -66.50 -27.11
N LYS A 422 45.24 -65.91 -27.14
CA LYS A 422 45.85 -65.35 -28.35
C LYS A 422 46.09 -66.42 -29.40
N ASN A 423 46.68 -67.55 -29.01
CA ASN A 423 46.98 -68.65 -29.93
C ASN A 423 45.69 -69.32 -30.43
N ASP A 424 44.69 -69.52 -29.55
CA ASP A 424 43.34 -69.99 -29.89
C ASP A 424 42.75 -69.16 -31.04
N LYS A 425 42.72 -67.83 -30.85
CA LYS A 425 42.15 -66.90 -31.83
C LYS A 425 42.96 -66.81 -33.14
N LEU A 426 44.27 -67.05 -33.09
CA LEU A 426 45.12 -67.03 -34.29
C LEU A 426 44.98 -68.32 -35.13
N ASP A 427 44.51 -69.42 -34.54
CA ASP A 427 44.38 -70.71 -35.22
C ASP A 427 43.23 -70.70 -36.24
N ASP A 428 42.02 -70.33 -35.82
CA ASP A 428 40.81 -70.35 -36.67
C ASP A 428 39.98 -69.06 -36.62
N GLY A 429 40.50 -68.01 -35.97
CA GLY A 429 39.79 -66.74 -35.81
C GLY A 429 38.70 -66.76 -34.73
N ARG A 430 38.55 -67.85 -33.97
CA ARG A 430 37.55 -68.02 -32.90
C ARG A 430 38.22 -68.38 -31.57
N ILE A 431 37.52 -68.11 -30.48
CA ILE A 431 37.95 -68.55 -29.14
C ILE A 431 37.03 -69.70 -28.71
N GLN A 432 37.56 -70.90 -28.47
CA GLN A 432 36.74 -72.05 -28.10
C GLN A 432 36.40 -72.00 -26.60
N LYS A 433 37.35 -71.62 -25.73
CA LYS A 433 37.15 -71.56 -24.26
C LYS A 433 36.89 -70.13 -23.77
N LYS A 434 35.76 -69.55 -24.18
CA LYS A 434 35.40 -68.15 -23.89
C LYS A 434 35.11 -67.85 -22.42
N GLN A 435 34.64 -68.83 -21.66
CA GLN A 435 34.22 -68.59 -20.27
C GLN A 435 35.42 -68.35 -19.36
N VAL A 436 35.39 -67.25 -18.61
CA VAL A 436 36.44 -66.86 -17.64
C VAL A 436 35.95 -66.87 -16.20
N GLY A 437 34.64 -66.85 -15.98
CA GLY A 437 34.05 -66.87 -14.65
C GLY A 437 32.53 -66.97 -14.69
N GLN A 438 31.95 -67.22 -13.52
CA GLN A 438 30.51 -67.29 -13.31
C GLN A 438 30.13 -66.60 -12.00
N LYS A 439 28.98 -65.94 -11.97
CA LYS A 439 28.32 -65.45 -10.76
C LYS A 439 26.97 -66.13 -10.67
N SER A 440 26.81 -67.03 -9.71
CA SER A 440 25.53 -67.68 -9.45
C SER A 440 24.55 -66.75 -8.75
N ALA A 441 23.26 -67.05 -8.86
CA ALA A 441 22.21 -66.41 -8.08
C ALA A 441 22.54 -66.52 -6.57
N GLY A 442 22.30 -65.43 -5.85
CA GLY A 442 22.63 -65.28 -4.43
C GLY A 442 24.10 -65.02 -4.12
N ARG A 443 24.91 -64.71 -5.13
CA ARG A 443 26.28 -64.19 -4.98
C ARG A 443 26.38 -62.79 -5.57
N LEU A 444 27.25 -61.96 -5.01
CA LEU A 444 27.60 -60.63 -5.53
C LEU A 444 28.91 -60.63 -6.32
N ASN A 445 29.78 -61.62 -6.08
CA ASN A 445 31.09 -61.73 -6.71
C ASN A 445 31.16 -62.88 -7.73
N PHE A 446 32.00 -62.70 -8.76
CA PHE A 446 32.32 -63.75 -9.71
C PHE A 446 33.30 -64.76 -9.11
N SER A 447 33.08 -66.03 -9.40
CA SER A 447 34.08 -67.09 -9.27
C SER A 447 34.80 -67.24 -10.61
N TYR A 448 36.12 -67.04 -10.62
CA TYR A 448 36.93 -67.12 -11.83
C TYR A 448 37.45 -68.53 -12.06
N SER A 449 37.41 -69.01 -13.30
CA SER A 449 37.98 -70.30 -13.71
C SER A 449 39.47 -70.18 -14.11
N ARG A 450 40.01 -68.96 -14.10
CA ARG A 450 41.37 -68.62 -14.52
C ARG A 450 42.07 -67.83 -13.42
N SER A 451 43.41 -67.87 -13.40
CA SER A 451 44.21 -67.11 -12.44
C SER A 451 44.14 -65.62 -12.78
N THR A 452 43.47 -64.86 -11.91
CA THR A 452 43.32 -63.41 -12.03
C THR A 452 43.53 -62.75 -10.68
N SER A 453 44.14 -61.57 -10.69
CA SER A 453 44.22 -60.65 -9.55
C SER A 453 42.88 -59.96 -9.27
N GLY A 454 41.93 -60.02 -10.20
CA GLY A 454 40.69 -59.25 -10.18
C GLY A 454 40.83 -57.81 -10.66
N SER A 455 42.04 -57.35 -11.02
CA SER A 455 42.24 -56.02 -11.59
C SER A 455 41.59 -55.89 -12.96
N ILE A 456 40.96 -54.75 -13.21
CA ILE A 456 40.25 -54.47 -14.46
C ILE A 456 40.67 -53.14 -15.08
N ILE A 457 40.57 -53.06 -16.41
CA ILE A 457 40.73 -51.82 -17.19
C ILE A 457 39.50 -51.59 -18.05
N MET A 458 39.15 -50.33 -18.31
CA MET A 458 37.95 -49.97 -19.09
C MET A 458 38.26 -49.43 -20.49
N GLU A 459 39.51 -49.12 -20.79
CA GLU A 459 39.97 -48.54 -22.06
C GLU A 459 41.18 -49.34 -22.59
N TRP A 460 41.34 -49.51 -23.92
CA TRP A 460 42.39 -50.35 -24.53
C TRP A 460 42.63 -50.15 -26.03
#